data_AF-A0A7C1L092-F1
#
_entry.id   AF-A0A7C1L092-F1
#
_cell.length_a   1.000
_cell.length_b   1.000
_cell.length_c   1.000
_cell.angle_alpha   90.00
_cell.angle_beta   90.00
_cell.angle_gamma   90.00
#
_symmetry.space_group_name_H-M   'P 1'
#
loop_
_entity.id
_entity.type
_entity.pdbx_description
1 polymer ?
#
loop_
_entity_poly.entity_id
_entity_poly.type
_entity_poly.pdbx_seq_one_letter_code
_entity_poly.pdbx_strand_id
1 'polypeptide(L)'
;MAGPGKTVKSDAAKYKNKKKLYFVRNLYLPQNSTDKYREIFYRYWSEVQEHLDKLEAAGRISKIFCESIYMTGEESMKVLSTMNVRLEQIVKKMTDAGGEFLPLEGREIFGSYVDWNNCLMLVRTPEVYETVYKHFKETVSERFKYINSVLRKNIAKGEAGLLIMREEDREFLELPDDFELFLVTPPAYDELLQFISDRDSGKEFWRS
;
A
#
# COMPACT_ATOMS: atom_id res chain seq x y z
N MET A 1 -43.10 16.08 35.34
CA MET A 1 -42.77 16.87 34.15
C MET A 1 -41.30 16.63 33.81
N ALA A 2 -41.03 15.86 32.75
CA ALA A 2 -39.68 15.48 32.33
C ALA A 2 -39.09 16.59 31.42
N GLY A 3 -37.85 17.00 31.70
CA GLY A 3 -37.14 18.04 30.93
C GLY A 3 -36.75 17.57 29.53
N PRO A 4 -36.60 18.49 28.56
CA PRO A 4 -36.30 18.15 27.18
C PRO A 4 -34.90 17.53 27.05
N GLY A 5 -34.84 16.42 26.32
CA GLY A 5 -33.64 15.62 26.10
C GLY A 5 -32.51 16.42 25.45
N LYS A 6 -31.32 16.30 26.03
CA LYS A 6 -30.06 16.68 25.38
C LYS A 6 -29.91 15.81 24.12
N THR A 7 -30.15 16.39 22.95
CA THR A 7 -29.70 15.83 21.68
C THR A 7 -28.18 15.68 21.72
N VAL A 8 -27.73 14.43 21.75
CA VAL A 8 -26.34 14.05 21.51
C VAL A 8 -25.97 14.59 20.12
N LYS A 9 -25.18 15.67 20.05
CA LYS A 9 -24.54 16.09 18.80
C LYS A 9 -23.76 14.87 18.29
N SER A 10 -24.21 14.30 17.18
CA SER A 10 -23.66 13.08 16.61
C SER A 10 -22.15 13.20 16.43
N ASP A 11 -21.40 12.17 16.82
CA ASP A 11 -19.95 12.06 16.61
C ASP A 11 -19.51 12.28 15.15
N ALA A 12 -20.44 12.25 14.17
CA ALA A 12 -20.22 12.55 12.76
C ALA A 12 -19.45 13.86 12.48
N ALA A 13 -19.57 14.88 13.34
CA ALA A 13 -18.81 16.12 13.19
C ALA A 13 -17.30 15.95 13.49
N LYS A 14 -16.91 14.97 14.31
CA LYS A 14 -15.50 14.67 14.63
C LYS A 14 -14.78 13.97 13.47
N TYR A 15 -15.51 13.23 12.64
CA TYR A 15 -14.96 12.50 11.49
C TYR A 15 -14.80 13.35 10.23
N LYS A 16 -15.48 14.52 10.14
CA LYS A 16 -15.43 15.38 8.95
C LYS A 16 -14.05 16.01 8.67
N ASN A 17 -13.17 16.09 9.67
CA ASN A 17 -11.87 16.78 9.58
C ASN A 17 -10.66 15.85 9.70
N LYS A 18 -10.85 14.53 9.72
CA LYS A 18 -9.73 13.57 9.71
C LYS A 18 -9.15 13.44 8.30
N LYS A 19 -7.87 13.09 8.25
CA LYS A 19 -7.17 12.64 7.04
C LYS A 19 -7.58 11.20 6.78
N LYS A 20 -8.16 10.89 5.64
CA LYS A 20 -8.51 9.50 5.32
C LYS A 20 -7.36 8.83 4.60
N LEU A 21 -7.09 7.57 4.92
CA LEU A 21 -6.11 6.76 4.21
C LEU A 21 -6.74 5.43 3.83
N TYR A 22 -6.99 5.22 2.54
CA TYR A 22 -7.38 3.93 2.00
C TYR A 22 -6.12 3.11 1.77
N PHE A 23 -6.04 1.96 2.42
CA PHE A 23 -4.90 1.06 2.32
C PHE A 23 -5.27 -0.13 1.44
N VAL A 24 -4.49 -0.33 0.37
CA VAL A 24 -4.61 -1.47 -0.54
C VAL A 24 -3.32 -2.28 -0.44
N ARG A 25 -3.47 -3.60 -0.29
CA ARG A 25 -2.32 -4.52 -0.30
C ARG A 25 -1.73 -4.55 -1.70
N ASN A 26 -0.45 -4.27 -1.83
CA ASN A 26 0.21 -4.43 -3.11
C ASN A 26 0.47 -5.92 -3.37
N LEU A 27 0.05 -6.38 -4.54
CA LEU A 27 0.32 -7.71 -5.04
C LEU A 27 1.23 -7.62 -6.26
N TYR A 28 2.15 -8.57 -6.37
CA TYR A 28 3.05 -8.72 -7.51
C TYR A 28 2.64 -9.90 -8.36
N LEU A 29 2.93 -9.85 -9.65
CA LEU A 29 2.72 -10.97 -10.56
C LEU A 29 4.06 -11.54 -11.00
N PRO A 30 4.56 -12.63 -10.36
CA PRO A 30 5.77 -13.30 -10.79
C PRO A 30 5.71 -13.74 -12.27
N GLN A 31 6.84 -13.70 -12.99
CA GLN A 31 6.88 -14.08 -14.42
C GLN A 31 6.39 -15.51 -14.66
N ASN A 32 6.70 -16.43 -13.73
CA ASN A 32 6.34 -17.85 -13.82
C ASN A 32 5.02 -18.18 -13.10
N SER A 33 4.15 -17.19 -12.89
CA SER A 33 2.85 -17.42 -12.26
C SER A 33 2.02 -18.46 -13.04
N THR A 34 1.24 -19.26 -12.33
CA THR A 34 0.27 -20.16 -12.97
C THR A 34 -0.93 -19.38 -13.51
N ASP A 35 -1.72 -19.99 -14.39
CA ASP A 35 -2.96 -19.37 -14.88
C ASP A 35 -3.94 -19.07 -13.74
N LYS A 36 -4.02 -19.97 -12.75
CA LYS A 36 -4.85 -19.77 -11.56
C LYS A 36 -4.40 -18.56 -10.74
N TYR A 37 -3.10 -18.38 -10.53
CA TYR A 37 -2.59 -17.19 -9.84
C TYR A 37 -2.90 -15.91 -10.63
N ARG A 38 -2.69 -15.92 -11.96
CA ARG A 38 -3.02 -14.79 -12.84
C ARG A 38 -4.50 -14.40 -12.72
N GLU A 39 -5.40 -15.38 -12.72
CA GLU A 39 -6.83 -15.14 -12.58
C GLU A 39 -7.16 -14.45 -11.25
N ILE A 40 -6.66 -15.00 -10.13
CA ILE A 40 -6.85 -14.43 -8.79
C ILE A 40 -6.27 -13.00 -8.72
N PHE A 41 -5.07 -12.80 -9.27
CA PHE A 41 -4.40 -11.50 -9.31
C PHE A 41 -5.22 -10.44 -10.06
N TYR A 42 -5.71 -10.76 -11.27
CA TYR A 42 -6.50 -9.79 -12.04
C TYR A 42 -7.86 -9.53 -11.38
N ARG A 43 -8.50 -10.56 -10.83
CA ARG A 43 -9.75 -10.40 -10.08
C ARG A 43 -9.56 -9.54 -8.84
N TYR A 44 -8.47 -9.74 -8.10
CA TYR A 44 -8.10 -8.90 -6.95
C TYR A 44 -8.08 -7.41 -7.31
N TRP A 45 -7.37 -7.02 -8.38
CA TRP A 45 -7.27 -5.62 -8.76
C TRP A 45 -8.58 -5.04 -9.30
N SER A 46 -9.41 -5.85 -9.97
CA SER A 46 -10.76 -5.45 -10.35
C SER A 46 -11.64 -5.19 -9.12
N GLU A 47 -11.63 -6.09 -8.14
CA GLU A 47 -12.39 -5.93 -6.89
C GLU A 47 -11.88 -4.75 -6.05
N VAL A 48 -10.56 -4.49 -6.04
CA VAL A 48 -9.97 -3.28 -5.44
C VAL A 48 -10.59 -2.03 -6.06
N GLN A 49 -10.64 -1.93 -7.40
CA GLN A 49 -11.21 -0.77 -8.07
C GLN A 49 -12.69 -0.57 -7.69
N GLU A 50 -13.49 -1.62 -7.64
CA GLU A 50 -14.90 -1.56 -7.23
C GLU A 50 -15.06 -1.13 -5.77
N HIS A 51 -14.21 -1.61 -4.86
CA HIS A 51 -14.21 -1.20 -3.46
C HIS A 51 -13.81 0.27 -3.30
N LEU A 52 -12.77 0.72 -4.01
CA LEU A 52 -12.34 2.11 -3.98
C LEU A 52 -13.45 3.05 -4.49
N ASP A 53 -14.12 2.70 -5.59
CA ASP A 53 -15.24 3.48 -6.13
C ASP A 53 -16.38 3.65 -5.10
N LYS A 54 -16.66 2.62 -4.30
CA LYS A 54 -17.66 2.70 -3.21
C LYS A 54 -17.17 3.57 -2.05
N LEU A 55 -15.88 3.45 -1.69
CA LEU A 55 -15.27 4.19 -0.57
C LEU A 55 -15.09 5.67 -0.85
N GLU A 56 -14.99 6.09 -2.11
CA GLU A 56 -14.92 7.50 -2.49
C GLU A 56 -16.15 8.31 -2.05
N ALA A 57 -17.29 7.64 -1.81
CA ALA A 57 -18.46 8.27 -1.20
C ALA A 57 -18.18 8.84 0.21
N ALA A 58 -17.22 8.28 0.94
CA ALA A 58 -16.77 8.76 2.25
C ALA A 58 -15.65 9.82 2.15
N GLY A 59 -14.98 9.92 1.00
CA GLY A 59 -13.89 10.85 0.74
C GLY A 59 -13.23 10.55 -0.59
N ARG A 60 -13.28 11.50 -1.51
CA ARG A 60 -12.63 11.37 -2.82
C ARG A 60 -11.12 11.26 -2.67
N ILE A 61 -10.51 10.30 -3.36
CA ILE A 61 -9.06 10.10 -3.34
C ILE A 61 -8.41 11.23 -4.13
N SER A 62 -7.60 12.05 -3.45
CA SER A 62 -6.86 13.16 -4.08
C SER A 62 -5.36 12.95 -4.10
N LYS A 63 -4.82 12.09 -3.23
CA LYS A 63 -3.39 11.78 -3.15
C LYS A 63 -3.16 10.28 -3.29
N ILE A 64 -2.26 9.87 -4.17
CA ILE A 64 -1.97 8.45 -4.42
C ILE A 64 -0.50 8.19 -4.13
N PHE A 65 -0.24 7.11 -3.40
CA PHE A 65 1.08 6.65 -3.03
C PHE A 65 1.19 5.15 -3.31
N CYS A 66 2.32 4.72 -3.87
CA CYS A 66 2.63 3.32 -4.08
C CYS A 66 4.07 3.08 -3.61
N GLU A 67 4.29 1.97 -2.90
CA GLU A 67 5.64 1.55 -2.54
C GLU A 67 6.53 1.41 -3.77
N SER A 68 7.84 1.53 -3.58
CA SER A 68 8.85 1.52 -4.65
C SER A 68 8.86 2.73 -5.59
N ILE A 69 7.94 3.68 -5.44
CA ILE A 69 7.88 4.89 -6.28
C ILE A 69 8.58 6.06 -5.58
N TYR A 70 9.74 6.46 -6.12
CA TYR A 70 10.52 7.64 -5.69
C TYR A 70 10.59 8.76 -6.75
N MET A 71 10.01 8.53 -7.93
CA MET A 71 9.99 9.47 -9.08
C MET A 71 8.59 10.05 -9.29
N THR A 72 8.46 11.02 -10.21
CA THR A 72 7.19 11.72 -10.49
C THR A 72 6.84 11.73 -11.98
N GLY A 73 5.60 12.09 -12.30
CA GLY A 73 5.14 12.29 -13.67
C GLY A 73 5.08 11.01 -14.50
N GLU A 74 5.43 11.10 -15.78
CA GLU A 74 5.36 9.95 -16.70
C GLU A 74 6.28 8.80 -16.31
N GLU A 75 7.41 9.09 -15.66
CA GLU A 75 8.37 8.05 -15.26
C GLU A 75 7.76 7.11 -14.21
N SER A 76 7.04 7.65 -13.22
CA SER A 76 6.40 6.83 -12.19
C SER A 76 5.28 5.97 -12.79
N MET A 77 4.54 6.49 -13.77
CA MET A 77 3.52 5.72 -14.49
C MET A 77 4.13 4.58 -15.33
N LYS A 78 5.28 4.79 -15.98
CA LYS A 78 6.00 3.74 -16.73
C LYS A 78 6.47 2.62 -15.80
N VAL A 79 7.02 2.98 -14.64
CA VAL A 79 7.43 2.00 -13.62
C VAL A 79 6.21 1.23 -13.11
N LEU A 80 5.11 1.91 -12.82
CA LEU A 80 3.86 1.28 -12.39
C LEU A 80 3.30 0.32 -13.45
N SER A 81 3.30 0.70 -14.73
CA SER A 81 2.85 -0.14 -15.84
C SER A 81 3.66 -1.43 -15.97
N THR A 82 4.98 -1.34 -15.74
CA THR A 82 5.89 -2.50 -15.79
C THR A 82 5.63 -3.46 -14.62
N MET A 83 5.29 -2.93 -13.44
CA MET A 83 4.98 -3.75 -12.27
C MET A 83 3.58 -4.37 -12.37
N ASN A 84 2.58 -3.57 -12.75
CA ASN A 84 1.19 -3.98 -12.76
C ASN A 84 0.33 -3.03 -13.61
N VAL A 85 -0.03 -3.48 -14.81
CA VAL A 85 -0.89 -2.73 -15.75
C VAL A 85 -2.28 -2.42 -15.17
N ARG A 86 -2.85 -3.27 -14.31
CA ARG A 86 -4.14 -2.95 -13.67
C ARG A 86 -4.01 -1.83 -12.66
N LEU A 87 -2.96 -1.86 -11.85
CA LEU A 87 -2.71 -0.80 -10.89
C LEU A 87 -2.41 0.53 -11.60
N GLU A 88 -1.68 0.49 -12.72
CA GLU A 88 -1.50 1.67 -13.58
C GLU A 88 -2.83 2.25 -14.07
N GLN A 89 -3.76 1.42 -14.55
CA GLN A 89 -5.10 1.86 -14.95
C GLN A 89 -5.88 2.53 -13.81
N ILE A 90 -5.82 1.97 -12.60
CA ILE A 90 -6.49 2.52 -11.40
C ILE A 90 -5.91 3.90 -11.07
N VAL A 91 -4.58 4.00 -10.97
CA VAL A 91 -3.90 5.26 -10.66
C VAL A 91 -4.15 6.29 -11.76
N LYS A 92 -4.10 5.90 -13.03
CA LYS A 92 -4.38 6.76 -14.17
C LYS A 92 -5.79 7.35 -14.11
N LYS A 93 -6.80 6.52 -13.82
CA LYS A 93 -8.19 6.97 -13.65
C LYS A 93 -8.29 8.05 -12.57
N MET A 94 -7.60 7.89 -11.45
CA MET A 94 -7.60 8.87 -10.35
C MET A 94 -6.87 10.16 -10.73
N THR A 95 -5.73 10.06 -11.41
CA THR A 95 -4.98 11.25 -11.85
C THR A 95 -5.71 12.01 -12.95
N ASP A 96 -6.35 11.32 -13.89
CA ASP A 96 -7.18 11.94 -14.94
C ASP A 96 -8.40 12.67 -14.33
N ALA A 97 -8.85 12.23 -13.14
CA ALA A 97 -9.89 12.89 -12.38
C ALA A 97 -9.38 14.08 -11.52
N GLY A 98 -8.07 14.37 -11.53
CA GLY A 98 -7.45 15.46 -10.78
C GLY A 98 -6.76 15.05 -9.47
N GLY A 99 -6.60 13.75 -9.21
CA GLY A 99 -5.74 13.25 -8.14
C GLY A 99 -4.25 13.41 -8.48
N GLU A 100 -3.40 13.40 -7.46
CA GLU A 100 -1.95 13.51 -7.62
C GLU A 100 -1.26 12.20 -7.24
N PHE A 101 -0.51 11.62 -8.18
CA PHE A 101 0.36 10.48 -7.89
C PHE A 101 1.73 10.98 -7.41
N LEU A 102 2.00 10.75 -6.13
CA LEU A 102 3.14 11.30 -5.43
C LEU A 102 4.16 10.20 -5.08
N PRO A 103 5.46 10.54 -5.04
CA PRO A 103 6.48 9.61 -4.62
C PRO A 103 6.30 9.30 -3.13
N LEU A 104 6.29 8.02 -2.79
CA LEU A 104 6.25 7.55 -1.42
C LEU A 104 7.65 7.38 -0.84
N GLU A 105 8.60 7.03 -1.70
CA GLU A 105 9.95 6.64 -1.34
C GLU A 105 10.96 7.77 -1.59
N GLY A 106 12.01 7.84 -0.76
CA GLY A 106 13.18 8.66 -1.04
C GLY A 106 14.22 7.83 -1.79
N ARG A 107 14.69 8.29 -2.97
CA ARG A 107 15.57 7.50 -3.86
C ARG A 107 16.74 6.82 -3.14
N GLU A 108 17.51 7.57 -2.35
CA GLU A 108 18.70 7.04 -1.66
C GLU A 108 18.34 6.08 -0.52
N ILE A 109 17.29 6.39 0.24
CA ILE A 109 16.81 5.56 1.35
C ILE A 109 16.26 4.23 0.81
N PHE A 110 15.44 4.30 -0.24
CA PHE A 110 14.85 3.13 -0.86
C PHE A 110 15.87 2.29 -1.62
N GLY A 111 16.82 2.92 -2.32
CA GLY A 111 17.95 2.23 -2.95
C GLY A 111 18.75 1.43 -1.93
N SER A 112 19.12 2.07 -0.81
CA SER A 112 19.85 1.40 0.29
C SER A 112 19.03 0.26 0.90
N TYR A 113 17.72 0.45 1.08
CA TYR A 113 16.81 -0.60 1.56
C TYR A 113 16.83 -1.82 0.64
N VAL A 114 16.75 -1.60 -0.69
CA VAL A 114 16.79 -2.66 -1.70
C VAL A 114 18.14 -3.38 -1.69
N ASP A 115 19.25 -2.65 -1.63
CA ASP A 115 20.59 -3.23 -1.62
C ASP A 115 20.84 -4.09 -0.38
N TRP A 116 20.45 -3.61 0.81
CA TRP A 116 20.56 -4.39 2.04
C TRP A 116 19.67 -5.64 2.01
N ASN A 117 18.44 -5.52 1.51
CA ASN A 117 17.54 -6.66 1.34
C ASN A 117 18.14 -7.71 0.38
N ASN A 118 18.71 -7.27 -0.74
CA ASN A 118 19.36 -8.16 -1.71
C ASN A 118 20.59 -8.85 -1.12
N CYS A 119 21.39 -8.15 -0.31
CA CYS A 119 22.51 -8.75 0.40
C CYS A 119 22.06 -9.91 1.30
N LEU A 120 20.94 -9.75 2.02
CA LEU A 120 20.40 -10.81 2.90
C LEU A 120 20.07 -12.10 2.13
N MET A 121 19.69 -12.00 0.86
CA MET A 121 19.38 -13.16 0.02
C MET A 121 20.63 -13.98 -0.38
N LEU A 122 21.82 -13.37 -0.31
CA LEU A 122 23.08 -13.99 -0.77
C LEU A 122 23.99 -14.45 0.37
N VAL A 123 23.91 -13.80 1.54
CA VAL A 123 24.76 -14.10 2.69
C VAL A 123 24.45 -15.47 3.28
N ARG A 124 25.49 -16.24 3.62
CA ARG A 124 25.37 -17.62 4.12
C ARG A 124 25.93 -17.85 5.52
N THR A 125 26.85 -16.99 5.98
CA THR A 125 27.47 -17.14 7.29
C THR A 125 26.72 -16.32 8.34
N PRO A 126 26.47 -16.85 9.55
CA PRO A 126 25.73 -16.13 10.59
C PRO A 126 26.31 -14.76 10.94
N GLU A 127 27.64 -14.67 11.08
CA GLU A 127 28.34 -13.42 11.42
C GLU A 127 28.10 -12.29 10.40
N VAL A 128 28.19 -12.61 9.11
CA VAL A 128 27.96 -11.63 8.05
C VAL A 128 26.46 -11.33 7.95
N TYR A 129 25.60 -12.33 8.15
CA TYR A 129 24.15 -12.14 8.14
C TYR A 129 23.72 -11.14 9.21
N GLU A 130 24.22 -11.29 10.44
CA GLU A 130 23.93 -10.37 11.55
C GLU A 130 24.34 -8.93 11.23
N THR A 131 25.51 -8.74 10.60
CA THR A 131 26.01 -7.43 10.20
C THR A 131 25.12 -6.77 9.16
N VAL A 132 24.77 -7.51 8.09
CA VAL A 132 23.88 -7.01 7.02
C VAL A 132 22.47 -6.76 7.57
N TYR A 133 21.94 -7.67 8.40
CA TYR A 133 20.62 -7.56 8.98
C TYR A 133 20.48 -6.36 9.92
N LYS A 134 21.56 -5.99 10.63
CA LYS A 134 21.59 -4.77 11.43
C LYS A 134 21.36 -3.53 10.55
N HIS A 135 22.12 -3.39 9.46
CA HIS A 135 21.97 -2.25 8.55
C HIS A 135 20.61 -2.25 7.85
N PHE A 136 20.12 -3.42 7.42
CA PHE A 136 18.78 -3.55 6.88
C PHE A 136 17.71 -3.01 7.85
N LYS A 137 17.75 -3.40 9.13
CA LYS A 137 16.80 -2.91 10.14
C LYS A 137 16.90 -1.41 10.37
N GLU A 138 18.11 -0.86 10.40
CA GLU A 138 18.34 0.59 10.52
C GLU A 138 17.69 1.33 9.34
N THR A 139 17.93 0.87 8.11
CA THR A 139 17.34 1.46 6.90
C THR A 139 15.82 1.28 6.83
N VAL A 140 15.25 0.18 7.32
CA VAL A 140 13.79 0.03 7.46
C VAL A 140 13.22 1.13 8.37
N SER A 141 13.84 1.38 9.53
CA SER A 141 13.42 2.46 10.42
C SER A 141 13.48 3.83 9.75
N GLU A 142 14.53 4.12 8.99
CA GLU A 142 14.68 5.37 8.24
C GLU A 142 13.65 5.52 7.12
N ARG A 143 13.42 4.45 6.34
CA ARG A 143 12.39 4.37 5.29
C ARG A 143 11.01 4.71 5.86
N PHE A 144 10.62 4.11 6.97
CA PHE A 144 9.31 4.38 7.55
C PHE A 144 9.18 5.74 8.21
N LYS A 145 10.25 6.28 8.81
CA LYS A 145 10.26 7.70 9.23
C LYS A 145 10.01 8.62 8.04
N TYR A 146 10.64 8.35 6.89
CA TYR A 146 10.43 9.12 5.67
C TYR A 146 9.00 8.96 5.15
N ILE A 147 8.51 7.74 4.96
CA ILE A 147 7.14 7.43 4.49
C ILE A 147 6.09 8.13 5.37
N ASN A 148 6.20 8.01 6.69
CA ASN A 148 5.28 8.66 7.63
C ASN A 148 5.30 10.19 7.46
N SER A 149 6.48 10.78 7.19
CA SER A 149 6.59 12.22 6.91
C SER A 149 5.92 12.62 5.59
N VAL A 150 6.06 11.81 4.53
CA VAL A 150 5.44 12.03 3.23
C VAL A 150 3.92 12.02 3.35
N LEU A 151 3.35 11.01 4.00
CA LEU A 151 1.90 10.90 4.19
C LEU A 151 1.37 12.10 5.00
N ARG A 152 2.04 12.48 6.10
CA ARG A 152 1.64 13.61 6.95
C ARG A 152 1.69 14.95 6.21
N LYS A 153 2.71 15.15 5.37
CA LYS A 153 2.92 16.40 4.62
C LYS A 153 1.90 16.57 3.49
N ASN A 154 1.57 15.48 2.80
CA ASN A 154 0.83 15.57 1.53
C ASN A 154 -0.68 15.36 1.67
N ILE A 155 -1.16 14.69 2.73
CA ILE A 155 -2.59 14.52 2.97
C ILE A 155 -3.05 15.59 3.95
N ALA A 156 -3.85 16.54 3.49
CA ALA A 156 -4.44 17.58 4.33
C ALA A 156 -5.70 17.09 5.05
N LYS A 157 -6.16 17.83 6.06
CA LYS A 157 -7.40 17.52 6.79
C LYS A 157 -8.59 17.55 5.82
N GLY A 158 -9.44 16.53 5.88
CA GLY A 158 -10.58 16.37 4.98
C GLY A 158 -10.24 15.77 3.61
N GLU A 159 -8.97 15.61 3.27
CA GLU A 159 -8.54 14.87 2.09
C GLU A 159 -8.48 13.36 2.36
N ALA A 160 -8.48 12.60 1.28
CA ALA A 160 -8.25 11.17 1.31
C ALA A 160 -7.05 10.78 0.44
N GLY A 161 -6.16 9.98 1.02
CA GLY A 161 -5.06 9.34 0.32
C GLY A 161 -5.34 7.88 0.00
N LEU A 162 -4.79 7.37 -1.10
CA LEU A 162 -4.65 5.94 -1.38
C LEU A 162 -3.19 5.55 -1.14
N LEU A 163 -2.96 4.54 -0.30
CA LEU A 163 -1.66 3.94 -0.06
C LEU A 163 -1.68 2.48 -0.51
N ILE A 164 -0.83 2.16 -1.48
CA ILE A 164 -0.63 0.81 -2.00
C ILE A 164 0.74 0.33 -1.51
N MET A 165 0.75 -0.67 -0.62
CA MET A 165 1.99 -1.30 -0.15
C MET A 165 1.75 -2.71 0.36
N ARG A 166 2.81 -3.47 0.57
CA ARG A 166 2.76 -4.79 1.19
C ARG A 166 2.12 -4.78 2.58
N GLU A 167 1.42 -5.86 2.91
CA GLU A 167 0.76 -6.00 4.22
C GLU A 167 1.78 -6.07 5.37
N GLU A 168 2.93 -6.71 5.13
CA GLU A 168 3.99 -6.85 6.13
C GLU A 168 4.59 -5.49 6.49
N ASP A 169 4.58 -4.55 5.53
CA ASP A 169 5.10 -3.20 5.71
C ASP A 169 4.10 -2.28 6.45
N ARG A 170 2.84 -2.71 6.63
CA ARG A 170 1.79 -1.93 7.31
C ARG A 170 2.08 -1.71 8.80
N GLU A 171 2.74 -2.66 9.45
CA GLU A 171 3.02 -2.58 10.90
C GLU A 171 3.96 -1.43 11.28
N PHE A 172 4.75 -0.93 10.33
CA PHE A 172 5.68 0.19 10.52
C PHE A 172 5.05 1.56 10.22
N LEU A 173 3.77 1.61 9.82
CA LEU A 173 3.06 2.87 9.62
C LEU A 173 2.63 3.45 10.97
N GLU A 174 3.26 4.55 11.37
CA GLU A 174 2.93 5.29 12.59
C GLU A 174 2.00 6.45 12.24
N LEU A 175 0.74 6.11 11.97
CA LEU A 175 -0.31 7.09 11.65
C LEU A 175 -0.79 7.78 12.95
N PRO A 176 -0.72 9.12 13.06
CA PRO A 176 -1.28 9.84 14.21
C PRO A 176 -2.81 9.76 14.26
N ASP A 177 -3.41 10.12 15.40
CA ASP A 177 -4.85 10.05 15.66
C ASP A 177 -5.73 10.87 14.68
N ASP A 178 -5.13 11.81 13.96
CA ASP A 178 -5.81 12.62 12.93
C ASP A 178 -5.98 11.88 11.60
N PHE A 179 -5.39 10.70 11.44
CA PHE A 179 -5.66 9.77 10.36
C PHE A 179 -6.81 8.81 10.68
N GLU A 180 -7.54 8.44 9.65
CA GLU A 180 -8.54 7.37 9.67
C GLU A 180 -8.18 6.36 8.57
N LEU A 181 -7.80 5.16 8.99
CA LEU A 181 -7.34 4.08 8.12
C LEU A 181 -8.52 3.22 7.69
N PHE A 182 -8.71 3.06 6.39
CA PHE A 182 -9.71 2.21 5.77
C PHE A 182 -8.99 1.10 5.02
N LEU A 183 -9.17 -0.15 5.45
CA LEU A 183 -8.58 -1.30 4.78
C LEU A 183 -9.44 -1.71 3.58
N VAL A 184 -8.82 -1.82 2.40
CA VAL A 184 -9.45 -2.32 1.19
C VAL A 184 -9.10 -3.80 1.04
N THR A 185 -9.99 -4.66 1.54
CA THR A 185 -9.79 -6.11 1.58
C THR A 185 -10.79 -6.80 0.64
N PRO A 186 -10.44 -7.00 -0.64
CA PRO A 186 -11.31 -7.69 -1.59
C PRO A 186 -11.35 -9.21 -1.33
N PRO A 187 -12.48 -9.91 -1.59
CA PRO A 187 -12.62 -11.35 -1.41
C PRO A 187 -11.55 -12.20 -2.13
N ALA A 188 -11.09 -11.79 -3.31
CA ALA A 188 -10.03 -12.51 -4.04
C ALA A 188 -8.71 -12.62 -3.26
N TYR A 189 -8.50 -11.79 -2.23
CA TYR A 189 -7.34 -11.93 -1.36
C TYR A 189 -7.41 -13.20 -0.48
N ASP A 190 -8.59 -13.57 0.02
CA ASP A 190 -8.75 -14.78 0.82
C ASP A 190 -8.48 -16.03 -0.03
N GLU A 191 -8.90 -16.00 -1.29
CA GLU A 191 -8.59 -17.05 -2.26
C GLU A 191 -7.10 -17.12 -2.60
N LEU A 192 -6.42 -15.97 -2.69
CA LEU A 192 -4.97 -15.93 -2.84
C LEU A 192 -4.26 -16.59 -1.66
N LEU A 193 -4.68 -16.30 -0.43
CA LEU A 193 -4.12 -16.93 0.77
C LEU A 193 -4.32 -18.45 0.74
N GLN A 194 -5.52 -18.90 0.35
CA GLN A 194 -5.80 -20.33 0.17
C GLN A 194 -4.90 -20.96 -0.89
N PHE A 195 -4.75 -20.32 -2.06
CA PHE A 195 -3.90 -20.79 -3.15
C PHE A 195 -2.43 -20.93 -2.73
N ILE A 196 -1.89 -19.97 -1.97
CA ILE A 196 -0.52 -20.00 -1.47
C ILE A 196 -0.34 -21.08 -0.38
N SER A 197 -1.34 -21.27 0.47
CA SER A 197 -1.30 -22.26 1.56
C SER A 197 -1.41 -23.71 1.08
N ASP A 198 -2.00 -23.93 -0.09
CA ASP A 198 -2.14 -25.25 -0.69
C ASP A 198 -0.78 -25.76 -1.19
N ARG A 199 -0.37 -26.93 -0.67
CA ARG A 199 0.97 -27.52 -0.83
C ARG A 199 1.30 -27.96 -2.24
N ASP A 200 0.31 -28.13 -3.13
CA ASP A 200 0.56 -28.52 -4.51
C ASP A 200 0.67 -27.32 -5.46
N SER A 201 -0.03 -26.21 -5.18
CA SER A 201 0.14 -24.93 -5.89
C SER A 201 1.30 -24.08 -5.35
N GLY A 202 1.62 -24.16 -4.05
CA GLY A 202 2.72 -23.43 -3.43
C GLY A 202 4.11 -23.95 -3.83
N LYS A 203 4.23 -25.23 -4.23
CA LYS A 203 5.51 -25.79 -4.73
C LYS A 203 5.94 -25.19 -6.06
N GLU A 204 5.03 -24.74 -6.90
CA GLU A 204 5.36 -24.03 -8.15
C GLU A 204 5.76 -22.57 -7.88
N PHE A 205 5.17 -21.94 -6.86
CA PHE A 205 5.42 -20.54 -6.49
C PHE A 205 6.84 -20.27 -5.97
N TRP A 206 7.47 -21.25 -5.30
CA TRP A 206 8.81 -21.10 -4.70
C TRP A 206 9.95 -21.81 -5.47
N ARG A 207 9.65 -22.45 -6.61
CA ARG A 207 10.63 -23.25 -7.39
C ARG A 207 11.23 -22.54 -8.61
N SER A 208 10.90 -21.28 -8.83
CA SER A 208 11.39 -20.49 -9.96
C SER A 208 11.69 -19.07 -9.54
#